data_AF-A0A1S3QPR5-F1
#
_entry.id   AF-A0A1S3QPR5-F1
#
_cell.length_a   1.000
_cell.length_b   1.000
_cell.length_c   1.000
_cell.angle_alpha   90.00
_cell.angle_beta   90.00
_cell.angle_gamma   90.00
#
_symmetry.space_group_name_H-M   'P 1'
#
loop_
_entity.id
_entity.type
_entity.pdbx_description
1 polymer ?
#
loop_
_entity_poly.entity_id
_entity_poly.type
_entity_poly.pdbx_seq_one_letter_code
_entity_poly.pdbx_strand_id
1 'polypeptide(L)'
;MEVEILDISQIRDTRTGKFAKLPKDARVREVLGLGTPGEGGVAVEGKLVTVVHGNDLVNVSFLNFQAMQEDTAKVWTEELFKLATNILSQNASRNTFLLKAYTKLKLQVNQDGKIPVKNILKMFSDKKRVETALEHCGLVTNKAEGIKPDDFTCDMFQSFLHSLCLRPEIERIFVELGSKGKPFLSLDQLTDFINRRQRDSRLNEVLYPPLKREQIRQLMEKYQSNASQLER
;
A
#
# COMPACT_ATOMS: atom_id res chain seq x y z
N MET A 1 16.18 16.36 4.22
CA MET A 1 16.37 15.02 4.82
C MET A 1 15.70 14.00 3.92
N GLU A 2 16.25 12.79 3.77
CA GLU A 2 15.53 11.70 3.11
C GLU A 2 14.46 11.15 4.07
N VAL A 3 13.25 10.89 3.57
CA VAL A 3 12.14 10.38 4.37
C VAL A 3 12.36 8.90 4.65
N GLU A 4 12.43 8.52 5.93
CA GLU A 4 12.41 7.11 6.34
C GLU A 4 10.97 6.59 6.38
N ILE A 5 10.76 5.37 5.88
CA ILE A 5 9.45 4.73 5.80
C ILE A 5 9.56 3.32 6.37
N LEU A 6 8.71 3.02 7.34
CA LEU A 6 8.47 1.66 7.81
C LEU A 6 7.21 1.08 7.16
N ASP A 7 7.31 -0.12 6.61
CA ASP A 7 6.14 -0.84 6.15
C ASP A 7 5.39 -1.44 7.35
N ILE A 8 4.14 -1.02 7.56
CA ILE A 8 3.29 -1.50 8.66
C ILE A 8 3.15 -3.03 8.64
N SER A 9 3.16 -3.68 7.47
CA SER A 9 3.08 -5.15 7.42
C SER A 9 4.33 -5.87 7.93
N GLN A 10 5.42 -5.14 8.21
CA GLN A 10 6.63 -5.67 8.84
C GLN A 10 6.67 -5.44 10.35
N ILE A 11 5.70 -4.71 10.92
CA ILE A 11 5.58 -4.53 12.37
C ILE A 11 5.17 -5.87 12.99
N ARG A 12 5.87 -6.25 14.06
CA ARG A 12 5.64 -7.48 14.83
C ARG A 12 4.98 -7.20 16.16
N ASP A 13 5.29 -6.04 16.75
CA ASP A 13 4.80 -5.65 18.05
C ASP A 13 5.00 -4.14 18.24
N THR A 14 4.19 -3.52 19.10
CA THR A 14 4.31 -2.12 19.49
C THR A 14 4.08 -2.01 20.99
N ARG A 15 4.95 -1.29 21.68
CA ARG A 15 5.01 -1.27 23.15
C ARG A 15 5.05 0.15 23.67
N THR A 16 4.44 0.38 24.82
CA THR A 16 4.52 1.64 25.56
C THR A 16 4.70 1.43 27.06
N GLY A 17 4.98 2.49 27.80
CA GLY A 17 5.20 2.45 29.25
C GLY A 17 6.32 1.50 29.63
N LYS A 18 6.09 0.71 30.68
CA LYS A 18 7.04 -0.28 31.21
C LYS A 18 7.48 -1.37 30.21
N PHE A 19 6.74 -1.54 29.11
CA PHE A 19 7.08 -2.53 28.07
C PHE A 19 7.92 -1.92 26.93
N ALA A 20 8.00 -0.59 26.85
CA ALA A 20 8.87 0.07 25.89
C ALA A 20 10.34 -0.16 26.25
N LYS A 21 11.21 -0.08 25.24
CA LYS A 21 12.64 -0.27 25.41
C LYS A 21 13.25 0.98 26.04
N LEU A 22 13.78 0.84 27.25
CA LEU A 22 14.48 1.92 27.92
C LEU A 22 15.86 2.19 27.28
N PRO A 23 16.21 3.46 27.04
CA PRO A 23 17.54 3.83 26.58
C PRO A 23 18.59 3.52 27.66
N LYS A 24 19.72 2.96 27.22
CA LYS A 24 20.84 2.60 28.11
C LYS A 24 21.91 3.70 28.20
N ASP A 25 22.10 4.48 27.15
CA ASP A 25 23.09 5.56 27.11
C ASP A 25 22.66 6.71 28.05
N ALA A 26 23.57 7.13 28.93
CA ALA A 26 23.29 8.12 29.96
C ALA A 26 22.89 9.50 29.38
N ARG A 27 23.51 9.92 28.26
CA ARG A 27 23.18 11.21 27.63
C ARG A 27 21.79 11.17 27.01
N VAL A 28 21.43 10.06 26.37
CA VAL A 28 20.07 9.87 25.84
C VAL A 28 19.05 9.86 26.96
N ARG A 29 19.34 9.20 28.08
CA ARG A 29 18.46 9.20 29.25
C ARG A 29 18.26 10.61 29.81
N GLU A 30 19.33 11.39 29.94
CA GLU A 30 19.28 12.78 30.40
C GLU A 30 18.43 13.66 29.47
N VAL A 31 18.67 13.61 28.16
CA VAL A 31 17.90 14.37 27.16
C VAL A 31 16.40 14.03 27.20
N LEU A 32 16.07 12.75 27.44
CA LEU A 32 14.69 12.29 27.51
C LEU A 32 14.06 12.48 28.89
N GLY A 33 14.81 12.99 29.89
CA GLY A 33 14.32 13.20 31.26
C GLY A 33 14.17 11.90 32.08
N LEU A 34 14.85 10.82 31.69
CA LEU A 34 14.82 9.53 32.37
C LEU A 34 15.90 9.44 33.45
N GLY A 35 15.53 9.56 34.73
CA GLY A 35 16.44 9.35 35.86
C GLY A 35 16.61 10.52 36.83
N THR A 36 15.86 11.61 36.65
CA THR A 36 15.71 12.65 37.66
C THR A 36 14.80 12.15 38.79
N PRO A 37 15.28 12.06 40.05
CA PRO A 37 14.46 11.61 41.18
C PRO A 37 13.33 12.61 41.44
N GLY A 38 12.08 12.16 41.29
CA GLY A 38 10.85 12.96 41.48
C GLY A 38 9.64 12.32 40.79
N GLU A 39 8.46 12.94 40.90
CA GLU A 39 7.18 12.49 40.30
C GLU A 39 7.23 12.32 38.76
N GLY A 40 8.29 12.80 38.11
CA GLY A 40 8.48 12.76 36.66
C GLY A 40 8.99 11.43 36.07
N GLY A 41 9.64 10.55 36.84
CA GLY A 41 10.26 9.33 36.27
C GLY A 41 9.25 8.35 35.65
N VAL A 42 8.16 8.07 36.38
CA VAL A 42 7.06 7.19 35.91
C VAL A 42 6.24 7.87 34.80
N ALA A 43 6.06 9.19 34.91
CA ALA A 43 5.35 9.99 33.90
C ALA A 43 6.09 10.07 32.55
N VAL A 44 7.43 9.94 32.55
CA VAL A 44 8.26 9.96 31.34
C VAL A 44 8.30 8.58 30.67
N GLU A 45 8.31 7.48 31.44
CA GLU A 45 8.24 6.12 30.87
C GLU A 45 6.92 5.87 30.13
N GLY A 46 5.81 6.38 30.65
CA GLY A 46 4.49 6.33 29.99
C GLY A 46 4.47 6.96 28.60
N LYS A 47 5.43 7.84 28.28
CA LYS A 47 5.53 8.52 26.98
C LYS A 47 6.35 7.75 25.95
N LEU A 48 7.03 6.68 26.34
CA LEU A 48 7.87 5.92 25.42
C LEU A 48 7.04 5.02 24.51
N VAL A 49 7.44 4.92 23.24
CA VAL A 49 6.88 4.00 22.26
C VAL A 49 8.02 3.23 21.60
N THR A 50 7.93 1.92 21.58
CA THR A 50 8.85 1.04 20.84
C THR A 50 8.08 0.30 19.77
N VAL A 51 8.49 0.46 18.51
CA VAL A 51 8.00 -0.31 17.36
C VAL A 51 9.00 -1.42 17.06
N VAL A 52 8.55 -2.67 17.15
CA VAL A 52 9.32 -3.86 16.80
C VAL A 52 8.96 -4.25 15.37
N HIS A 53 9.94 -4.36 14.48
CA HIS A 53 9.70 -4.71 13.09
C HIS A 53 10.76 -5.67 12.55
N GLY A 54 10.40 -6.48 11.56
CA GLY A 54 11.32 -7.47 10.99
C GLY A 54 10.67 -8.31 9.90
N ASN A 55 11.48 -8.87 9.03
CA ASN A 55 11.00 -9.75 7.95
C ASN A 55 10.57 -11.13 8.48
N ASP A 56 11.04 -11.50 9.66
CA ASP A 56 10.69 -12.73 10.37
C ASP A 56 10.60 -12.46 11.89
N LEU A 57 10.36 -13.50 12.68
CA LEU A 57 10.17 -13.41 14.13
C LEU A 57 11.48 -13.41 14.93
N VAL A 58 12.62 -13.66 14.27
CA VAL A 58 13.95 -13.78 14.90
C VAL A 58 14.77 -12.52 14.65
N ASN A 59 14.86 -12.09 13.40
CA ASN A 59 15.61 -10.94 12.93
C ASN A 59 14.78 -9.67 13.06
N VAL A 60 14.61 -9.21 14.30
CA VAL A 60 13.85 -8.01 14.63
C VAL A 60 14.73 -6.79 14.91
N SER A 61 14.22 -5.62 14.53
CA SER A 61 14.78 -4.30 14.79
C SER A 61 13.79 -3.46 15.61
N PHE A 62 14.30 -2.39 16.22
CA PHE A 62 13.55 -1.56 17.16
C PHE A 62 13.67 -0.09 16.78
N LEU A 63 12.53 0.57 16.57
CA LEU A 63 12.44 2.02 16.53
C LEU A 63 11.89 2.51 17.86
N ASN A 64 12.53 3.52 18.46
CA ASN A 64 12.14 4.04 19.78
C ASN A 64 11.81 5.52 19.65
N PHE A 65 10.66 5.89 20.18
CA PHE A 65 10.12 7.24 20.15
C PHE A 65 9.72 7.66 21.57
N GLN A 66 9.71 8.97 21.80
CA GLN A 66 9.10 9.57 22.99
C GLN A 66 8.00 10.52 22.52
N ALA A 67 6.77 10.26 22.93
CA ALA A 67 5.66 11.15 22.68
C ALA A 67 5.72 12.36 23.63
N MET A 68 5.05 13.45 23.25
CA MET A 68 4.93 14.63 24.14
C MET A 68 4.06 14.34 25.37
N GLN A 69 3.05 13.47 25.19
CA GLN A 69 2.06 13.10 26.19
C GLN A 69 1.89 11.56 26.25
N GLU A 70 1.56 11.05 27.43
CA GLU A 70 1.37 9.61 27.66
C GLU A 70 0.21 9.05 26.85
N ASP A 71 -0.92 9.76 26.80
CA ASP A 71 -2.09 9.30 26.04
C ASP A 71 -1.81 9.21 24.54
N THR A 72 -0.94 10.09 24.02
CA THR A 72 -0.46 10.00 22.63
C THR A 72 0.34 8.71 22.42
N ALA A 73 1.22 8.34 23.36
CA ALA A 73 1.98 7.10 23.27
C ALA A 73 1.07 5.85 23.28
N LYS A 74 0.01 5.85 24.10
CA LYS A 74 -1.00 4.79 24.13
C LYS A 74 -1.73 4.67 22.79
N VAL A 75 -2.28 5.77 22.28
CA VAL A 75 -3.00 5.79 21.00
C VAL A 75 -2.13 5.28 19.86
N TRP A 76 -0.89 5.77 19.74
CA TRP A 76 0.04 5.31 18.70
C TRP A 76 0.34 3.82 18.81
N THR A 77 0.53 3.33 20.03
CA THR A 77 0.82 1.91 20.27
C THR A 77 -0.36 1.03 19.87
N GLU A 78 -1.57 1.37 20.29
CA GLU A 78 -2.78 0.59 20.01
C GLU A 78 -3.15 0.61 18.53
N GLU A 79 -3.17 1.79 17.91
CA GLU A 79 -3.60 1.93 16.51
C GLU A 79 -2.57 1.37 15.52
N LEU A 80 -1.26 1.52 15.78
CA LEU A 80 -0.24 0.85 14.96
C LEU A 80 -0.35 -0.68 15.05
N PHE A 81 -0.55 -1.23 16.25
CA PHE A 81 -0.71 -2.67 16.41
C PHE A 81 -1.94 -3.19 15.66
N LYS A 82 -3.07 -2.49 15.78
CA LYS A 82 -4.32 -2.83 15.11
C LYS A 82 -4.18 -2.80 13.59
N LEU A 83 -3.45 -1.84 13.04
CA LEU A 83 -3.16 -1.79 11.59
C LEU A 83 -2.21 -2.91 11.17
N ALA A 84 -1.15 -3.17 11.93
CA ALA A 84 -0.17 -4.23 11.64
C ALA A 84 -0.78 -5.64 11.65
N THR A 85 -1.73 -5.88 12.55
CA THR A 85 -2.41 -7.17 12.75
C THR A 85 -3.75 -7.28 11.99
N ASN A 86 -4.09 -6.28 11.16
CA ASN A 86 -5.32 -6.30 10.38
C ASN A 86 -5.29 -7.39 9.29
N ILE A 87 -6.16 -8.40 9.44
CA ILE A 87 -6.23 -9.55 8.52
C ILE A 87 -6.63 -9.12 7.10
N LEU A 88 -7.53 -8.13 6.95
CA LEU A 88 -7.94 -7.65 5.63
C LEU A 88 -6.80 -6.92 4.91
N SER A 89 -5.97 -6.17 5.63
CA SER A 89 -4.78 -5.52 5.07
C SER A 89 -3.72 -6.53 4.65
N GLN A 90 -3.56 -7.63 5.39
CA GLN A 90 -2.63 -8.71 5.04
C GLN A 90 -3.10 -9.51 3.81
N ASN A 91 -4.41 -9.68 3.65
CA ASN A 91 -5.03 -10.42 2.54
C ASN A 91 -5.62 -9.49 1.47
N ALA A 92 -5.06 -8.28 1.34
CA ALA A 92 -5.58 -7.28 0.42
C ALA A 92 -5.44 -7.71 -1.06
N SER A 93 -6.24 -7.11 -1.92
CA SER A 93 -6.20 -7.39 -3.36
C SER A 93 -4.89 -6.93 -4.01
N ARG A 94 -4.56 -7.49 -5.18
CA ARG A 94 -3.41 -7.03 -6.00
C ARG A 94 -3.45 -5.52 -6.24
N ASN A 95 -4.62 -4.95 -6.53
CA ASN A 95 -4.78 -3.51 -6.79
C ASN A 95 -4.45 -2.68 -5.53
N THR A 96 -4.78 -3.18 -4.35
CA THR A 96 -4.45 -2.51 -3.08
C THR A 96 -2.94 -2.51 -2.84
N PHE A 97 -2.24 -3.61 -3.15
CA PHE A 97 -0.78 -3.65 -3.07
C PHE A 97 -0.09 -2.75 -4.10
N LEU A 98 -0.67 -2.59 -5.30
CA LEU A 98 -0.20 -1.59 -6.27
C LEU A 98 -0.40 -0.18 -5.74
N LEU A 99 -1.55 0.11 -5.13
CA LEU A 99 -1.80 1.40 -4.47
C LEU A 99 -0.85 1.66 -3.30
N LYS A 100 -0.47 0.63 -2.54
CA LYS A 100 0.57 0.72 -1.49
C LYS A 100 1.93 1.11 -2.08
N ALA A 101 2.33 0.50 -3.20
CA ALA A 101 3.56 0.85 -3.91
C ALA A 101 3.54 2.30 -4.42
N TYR A 102 2.42 2.72 -5.01
CA TYR A 102 2.18 4.11 -5.41
C TYR A 102 2.29 5.09 -4.24
N THR A 103 1.62 4.78 -3.13
CA THR A 103 1.62 5.61 -1.91
C THR A 103 3.04 5.78 -1.38
N LYS A 104 3.84 4.70 -1.36
CA LYS A 104 5.25 4.76 -0.97
C LYS A 104 6.03 5.76 -1.85
N LEU A 105 5.86 5.72 -3.17
CA LEU A 105 6.53 6.67 -4.07
C LEU A 105 6.13 8.13 -3.76
N LYS A 106 4.84 8.39 -3.50
CA LYS A 106 4.36 9.74 -3.16
C LYS A 106 4.84 10.26 -1.81
N LEU A 107 5.13 9.38 -0.85
CA LEU A 107 5.70 9.78 0.45
C LEU A 107 7.21 10.07 0.37
N GLN A 108 7.92 9.47 -0.60
CA GLN A 108 9.37 9.63 -0.75
C GLN A 108 9.75 10.82 -1.64
N VAL A 109 9.36 12.03 -1.23
CA VAL A 109 9.71 13.28 -1.93
C VAL A 109 11.08 13.82 -1.50
N ASN A 110 11.72 14.61 -2.37
CA ASN A 110 12.93 15.37 -2.05
C ASN A 110 12.59 16.66 -1.29
N GLN A 111 13.62 17.49 -1.02
CA GLN A 111 13.46 18.77 -0.33
C GLN A 111 12.59 19.77 -1.11
N ASP A 112 12.51 19.62 -2.43
CA ASP A 112 11.65 20.42 -3.31
C ASP A 112 10.22 19.87 -3.42
N GLY A 113 9.87 18.84 -2.64
CA GLY A 113 8.54 18.22 -2.65
C GLY A 113 8.25 17.36 -3.88
N LYS A 114 9.27 16.98 -4.67
CA LYS A 114 9.12 16.17 -5.89
C LYS A 114 9.55 14.72 -5.67
N ILE A 115 8.89 13.80 -6.38
CA ILE A 115 9.20 12.37 -6.38
C ILE A 115 10.47 12.13 -7.20
N PRO A 116 11.58 11.67 -6.60
CA PRO A 116 12.81 11.40 -7.33
C PRO A 116 12.66 10.20 -8.26
N VAL A 117 13.05 10.34 -9.53
CA VAL A 117 13.03 9.24 -10.52
C VAL A 117 13.87 8.05 -10.04
N LYS A 118 14.97 8.31 -9.30
CA LYS A 118 15.80 7.27 -8.66
C LYS A 118 15.00 6.31 -7.77
N ASN A 119 13.93 6.78 -7.12
CA ASN A 119 13.10 5.95 -6.23
C ASN A 119 12.20 5.01 -7.04
N ILE A 120 11.65 5.49 -8.17
CA ILE A 120 10.88 4.66 -9.11
C ILE A 120 11.79 3.60 -9.73
N LEU A 121 12.99 3.98 -10.20
CA LEU A 121 13.98 3.06 -10.77
C LEU A 121 14.48 1.99 -9.79
N LYS A 122 14.47 2.27 -8.48
CA LYS A 122 14.82 1.28 -7.44
C LYS A 122 13.70 0.28 -7.18
N MET A 123 12.44 0.64 -7.48
CA MET A 123 11.28 -0.21 -7.21
C MET A 123 11.13 -1.34 -8.22
N PHE A 124 11.67 -1.19 -9.43
CA PHE A 124 11.59 -2.16 -10.51
C PHE A 124 12.98 -2.60 -10.96
N SER A 125 13.11 -3.85 -11.41
CA SER A 125 14.41 -4.42 -11.82
C SER A 125 14.91 -3.87 -13.16
N ASP A 126 14.03 -3.74 -14.16
CA ASP A 126 14.39 -3.25 -15.50
C ASP A 126 14.30 -1.73 -15.59
N LYS A 127 15.43 -1.07 -15.33
CA LYS A 127 15.54 0.39 -15.34
C LYS A 127 15.27 1.00 -16.70
N LYS A 128 15.70 0.36 -17.80
CA LYS A 128 15.51 0.93 -19.15
C LYS A 128 14.03 0.97 -19.51
N ARG A 129 13.31 -0.12 -19.23
CA ARG A 129 11.88 -0.19 -19.50
C ARG A 129 11.07 0.80 -18.65
N VAL A 130 11.49 1.04 -17.40
CA VAL A 130 10.91 2.08 -16.55
C VAL A 130 11.09 3.47 -17.15
N GLU A 131 12.29 3.81 -17.63
CA GLU A 131 12.55 5.11 -18.27
C GLU A 131 11.67 5.30 -19.50
N THR A 132 11.63 4.30 -20.39
CA THR A 132 10.76 4.32 -21.56
C THR A 132 9.29 4.49 -21.17
N ALA A 133 8.79 3.78 -20.16
CA ALA A 133 7.40 3.89 -19.73
C ALA A 133 7.07 5.27 -19.11
N LEU A 134 7.99 5.86 -18.36
CA LEU A 134 7.84 7.22 -17.81
C LEU A 134 7.78 8.27 -18.94
N GLU A 135 8.63 8.14 -19.95
CA GLU A 135 8.64 9.00 -21.14
C GLU A 135 7.33 8.90 -21.92
N HIS A 136 6.84 7.67 -22.15
CA HIS A 136 5.55 7.43 -22.83
C HIS A 136 4.36 8.06 -22.10
N CYS A 137 4.43 8.14 -20.77
CA CYS A 137 3.39 8.77 -19.94
C CYS A 137 3.58 10.29 -19.79
N GLY A 138 4.62 10.88 -20.41
CA GLY A 138 4.91 12.31 -20.28
C GLY A 138 5.31 12.74 -18.85
N LEU A 139 5.71 11.78 -18.00
CA LEU A 139 5.97 12.03 -16.59
C LEU A 139 7.36 12.62 -16.32
N VAL A 140 8.31 12.42 -17.22
CA VAL A 140 9.69 12.90 -17.07
C VAL A 140 10.19 13.42 -18.40
N THR A 141 10.53 14.71 -18.43
CA THR A 141 11.33 15.35 -19.51
C THR A 141 12.80 15.49 -19.11
N ASN A 142 13.08 15.60 -17.79
CA ASN A 142 14.42 15.68 -17.22
C ASN A 142 14.54 14.86 -15.93
N LYS A 143 15.43 13.87 -15.90
CA LYS A 143 15.64 12.96 -14.74
C LYS A 143 16.08 13.69 -13.47
N ALA A 144 16.72 14.85 -13.60
CA ALA A 144 17.22 15.63 -12.46
C ALA A 144 16.11 16.36 -11.70
N GLU A 145 14.99 16.67 -12.38
CA GLU A 145 13.95 17.52 -11.79
C GLU A 145 12.96 16.77 -10.92
N GLY A 146 12.82 15.45 -11.07
CA GLY A 146 11.80 14.66 -10.36
C GLY A 146 10.37 14.94 -10.86
N ILE A 147 9.40 14.19 -10.33
CA ILE A 147 8.00 14.24 -10.75
C ILE A 147 7.18 14.96 -9.67
N LYS A 148 6.29 15.90 -10.05
CA LYS A 148 5.40 16.52 -9.07
C LYS A 148 4.36 15.48 -8.56
N PRO A 149 4.06 15.42 -7.26
CA PRO A 149 3.07 14.50 -6.72
C PRO A 149 1.67 14.63 -7.34
N ASP A 150 1.31 15.82 -7.82
CA ASP A 150 0.01 16.11 -8.44
C ASP A 150 -0.06 15.59 -9.88
N ASP A 151 1.06 15.59 -10.61
CA ASP A 151 1.16 15.02 -11.96
C ASP A 151 1.19 13.48 -11.91
N PHE A 152 1.66 12.91 -10.80
CA PHE A 152 1.69 11.48 -10.55
C PHE A 152 0.41 11.00 -9.87
N THR A 153 -0.73 11.09 -10.56
CA THR A 153 -2.03 10.59 -10.08
C THR A 153 -2.11 9.05 -10.09
N CYS A 154 -3.14 8.47 -9.47
CA CYS A 154 -3.35 7.01 -9.50
C CYS A 154 -3.58 6.50 -10.93
N ASP A 155 -4.35 7.22 -11.74
CA ASP A 155 -4.62 6.85 -13.14
C ASP A 155 -3.35 6.94 -13.98
N MET A 156 -2.52 7.95 -13.71
CA MET A 156 -1.23 8.09 -14.36
C MET A 156 -0.26 6.97 -13.95
N PHE A 157 -0.27 6.56 -12.68
CA PHE A 157 0.47 5.39 -12.21
C PHE A 157 0.00 4.09 -12.87
N GLN A 158 -1.31 3.90 -13.04
CA GLN A 158 -1.85 2.75 -13.77
C GLN A 158 -1.43 2.75 -15.25
N SER A 159 -1.46 3.92 -15.90
CA SER A 159 -1.02 4.10 -17.28
C SER A 159 0.47 3.77 -17.43
N PHE A 160 1.29 4.24 -16.50
CA PHE A 160 2.70 3.86 -16.38
C PHE A 160 2.89 2.35 -16.22
N LEU A 161 2.11 1.69 -15.36
CA LEU A 161 2.19 0.23 -15.20
C LEU A 161 1.75 -0.54 -16.46
N HIS A 162 0.74 -0.07 -17.18
CA HIS A 162 0.32 -0.68 -18.45
C HIS A 162 1.40 -0.55 -19.54
N SER A 163 2.07 0.60 -19.60
CA SER A 163 3.22 0.79 -20.50
C SER A 163 4.43 -0.07 -20.09
N LEU A 164 4.71 -0.13 -18.78
CA LEU A 164 5.82 -0.90 -18.23
C LEU A 164 5.61 -2.41 -18.35
N CYS A 165 4.40 -2.91 -18.17
CA CYS A 165 4.10 -4.34 -18.05
C CYS A 165 2.97 -4.73 -19.02
N LEU A 166 3.35 -5.15 -20.23
CA LEU A 166 2.42 -5.69 -21.21
C LEU A 166 1.79 -6.99 -20.67
N ARG A 167 0.47 -7.14 -20.84
CA ARG A 167 -0.34 -8.26 -20.32
C ARG A 167 -1.11 -9.00 -21.43
N PRO A 168 -0.44 -9.60 -22.42
CA PRO A 168 -1.10 -10.27 -23.56
C PRO A 168 -1.97 -11.46 -23.13
N GLU A 169 -1.73 -12.04 -21.95
CA GLU A 169 -2.58 -13.08 -21.38
C GLU A 169 -3.97 -12.57 -20.99
N ILE A 170 -4.13 -11.29 -20.66
CA ILE A 170 -5.45 -10.71 -20.38
C ILE A 170 -6.27 -10.67 -21.67
N GLU A 171 -5.65 -10.30 -22.79
CA GLU A 171 -6.31 -10.33 -24.11
C GLU A 171 -6.77 -11.75 -24.48
N ARG A 172 -5.94 -12.76 -24.21
CA ARG A 172 -6.30 -14.18 -24.42
C ARG A 172 -7.52 -14.58 -23.59
N ILE A 173 -7.56 -14.21 -22.31
CA ILE A 173 -8.72 -14.45 -21.44
C ILE A 173 -9.98 -13.79 -22.02
N PHE A 174 -9.88 -12.55 -22.50
CA PHE A 174 -11.04 -11.88 -23.14
C PHE A 174 -11.53 -12.65 -24.36
N VAL A 175 -10.62 -13.17 -25.20
CA VAL A 175 -10.98 -13.96 -26.38
C VAL A 175 -11.64 -15.28 -25.96
N GLU A 176 -11.10 -15.98 -24.97
CA GLU A 176 -11.67 -17.22 -24.41
C GLU A 176 -13.07 -17.02 -23.81
N LEU A 177 -13.34 -15.85 -23.23
CA LEU A 177 -14.65 -15.45 -22.72
C LEU A 177 -15.62 -15.00 -23.82
N GLY A 178 -15.21 -15.06 -25.09
CA GLY A 178 -16.07 -14.81 -26.24
C GLY A 178 -16.14 -13.34 -26.67
N SER A 179 -15.19 -12.49 -26.27
CA SER A 179 -15.13 -11.09 -26.76
C SER A 179 -15.00 -10.98 -28.29
N LYS A 180 -14.58 -12.06 -28.97
CA LYS A 180 -14.33 -12.11 -30.42
C LYS A 180 -13.34 -11.02 -30.88
N GLY A 181 -12.31 -10.77 -30.07
CA GLY A 181 -11.27 -9.77 -30.35
C GLY A 181 -11.66 -8.34 -29.98
N LYS A 182 -12.80 -8.14 -29.32
CA LYS A 182 -13.21 -6.83 -28.79
C LYS A 182 -12.49 -6.55 -27.46
N PRO A 183 -12.16 -5.29 -27.15
CA PRO A 183 -11.49 -4.92 -25.90
C PRO A 183 -12.47 -4.82 -24.70
N PHE A 184 -13.62 -5.52 -24.76
CA PHE A 184 -14.65 -5.48 -23.73
C PHE A 184 -15.43 -6.80 -23.70
N LEU A 185 -16.09 -7.05 -22.56
CA LEU A 185 -17.02 -8.15 -22.34
C LEU A 185 -18.42 -7.59 -22.15
N SER A 186 -19.43 -8.28 -22.68
CA SER A 186 -20.82 -7.95 -22.39
C SER A 186 -21.19 -8.31 -20.95
N LEU A 187 -22.28 -7.73 -20.46
CA LEU A 187 -22.82 -8.05 -19.14
C LEU A 187 -23.07 -9.56 -18.94
N ASP A 188 -23.57 -10.25 -19.98
CA ASP A 188 -23.82 -11.69 -19.92
C ASP A 188 -22.52 -12.51 -19.89
N GLN A 189 -21.51 -12.11 -20.67
CA GLN A 189 -20.19 -12.76 -20.65
C GLN A 189 -19.52 -12.66 -19.28
N LEU A 190 -19.59 -11.47 -18.66
CA LEU A 190 -19.03 -11.27 -17.33
C LEU A 190 -19.84 -12.01 -16.26
N THR A 191 -21.16 -12.06 -16.39
CA THR A 191 -22.04 -12.81 -15.49
C THR A 191 -21.70 -14.30 -15.50
N ASP A 192 -21.57 -14.90 -16.69
CA ASP A 192 -21.20 -16.31 -16.82
C ASP A 192 -19.78 -16.57 -16.31
N PHE A 193 -18.83 -15.68 -16.60
CA PHE A 193 -17.47 -15.79 -16.09
C PHE A 193 -17.45 -15.86 -14.56
N ILE A 194 -18.12 -14.93 -13.88
CA ILE A 194 -18.09 -14.88 -12.42
C ILE A 194 -18.85 -16.05 -11.80
N ASN A 195 -20.07 -16.32 -12.26
CA ASN A 195 -20.93 -17.32 -11.63
C ASN A 195 -20.57 -18.76 -11.99
N ARG A 196 -19.84 -19.00 -13.10
CA ARG A 196 -19.49 -20.36 -13.55
C ARG A 196 -17.99 -20.66 -13.55
N ARG A 197 -17.13 -19.70 -13.90
CA ARG A 197 -15.67 -19.94 -13.99
C ARG A 197 -14.96 -19.61 -12.69
N GLN A 198 -15.35 -18.53 -12.02
CA GLN A 198 -14.71 -18.07 -10.78
C GLN A 198 -15.37 -18.59 -9.50
N ARG A 199 -16.57 -19.13 -9.61
CA ARG A 199 -17.30 -19.74 -8.49
C ARG A 199 -16.75 -21.14 -8.18
N ASP A 200 -16.50 -21.41 -6.90
CA ASP A 200 -16.27 -22.77 -6.44
C ASP A 200 -17.60 -23.56 -6.50
N SER A 201 -17.63 -24.60 -7.33
CA SER A 201 -18.84 -25.41 -7.61
C SER A 201 -19.34 -26.19 -6.39
N ARG A 202 -18.54 -26.29 -5.32
CA ARG A 202 -18.92 -26.97 -4.07
C ARG A 202 -19.72 -26.07 -3.13
N LEU A 203 -19.77 -24.76 -3.39
CA LEU A 203 -20.47 -23.80 -2.53
C LEU A 203 -21.98 -23.87 -2.70
N ASN A 204 -22.70 -24.03 -1.59
CA ASN A 204 -24.16 -24.02 -1.56
C ASN A 204 -24.72 -22.68 -2.09
N GLU A 205 -25.67 -22.74 -3.01
CA GLU A 205 -26.22 -21.56 -3.69
C GLU A 205 -27.17 -20.73 -2.83
N VAL A 206 -27.72 -21.29 -1.75
CA VAL A 206 -28.56 -20.53 -0.81
C VAL A 206 -27.68 -19.69 0.12
N LEU A 207 -26.59 -20.27 0.64
CA LEU A 207 -25.65 -19.55 1.52
C LEU A 207 -24.76 -18.56 0.75
N TYR A 208 -24.38 -18.94 -0.48
CA TYR A 208 -23.53 -18.15 -1.35
C TYR A 208 -24.23 -17.96 -2.69
N PRO A 209 -25.23 -17.07 -2.79
CA PRO A 209 -25.98 -16.89 -4.03
C PRO A 209 -25.07 -16.42 -5.18
N PRO A 210 -25.33 -16.87 -6.42
CA PRO A 210 -24.69 -16.30 -7.59
C PRO A 210 -25.05 -14.81 -7.72
N LEU A 211 -24.14 -14.04 -8.31
CA LEU A 211 -24.34 -12.61 -8.52
C LEU A 211 -25.46 -12.34 -9.53
N LYS A 212 -26.35 -11.41 -9.20
CA LYS A 212 -27.42 -10.93 -10.08
C LYS A 212 -26.89 -9.95 -11.12
N ARG A 213 -27.60 -9.78 -12.25
CA ARG A 213 -27.21 -8.87 -13.33
C ARG A 213 -26.96 -7.45 -12.85
N GLU A 214 -27.77 -6.94 -11.93
CA GLU A 214 -27.63 -5.59 -11.37
C GLU A 214 -26.32 -5.43 -10.60
N GLN A 215 -25.90 -6.47 -9.86
CA GLN A 215 -24.63 -6.46 -9.12
C GLN A 215 -23.43 -6.55 -10.06
N ILE A 216 -23.54 -7.31 -11.15
CA ILE A 216 -22.49 -7.35 -12.19
C ILE A 216 -22.40 -6.00 -12.91
N ARG A 217 -23.52 -5.33 -13.18
CA ARG A 217 -23.50 -3.97 -13.76
C ARG A 217 -22.76 -2.98 -12.86
N GLN A 218 -23.06 -2.97 -11.56
CA GLN A 218 -22.33 -2.14 -10.59
C GLN A 218 -20.83 -2.46 -10.55
N LEU A 219 -20.46 -3.73 -10.73
CA LEU A 219 -19.06 -4.14 -10.83
C LEU A 219 -18.39 -3.57 -12.09
N MET A 220 -19.07 -3.62 -13.23
CA MET A 220 -18.58 -3.03 -14.47
C MET A 220 -18.40 -1.52 -14.32
N GLU A 221 -19.40 -0.81 -13.78
CA GLU A 221 -19.34 0.64 -13.52
C GLU A 221 -18.15 1.02 -12.63
N LYS A 222 -17.82 0.18 -11.64
CA LYS A 222 -16.70 0.41 -10.72
C LYS A 222 -15.33 0.29 -11.39
N TYR A 223 -15.15 -0.63 -12.35
CA TYR A 223 -13.83 -0.95 -12.92
C TYR A 223 -13.63 -0.46 -14.35
N GLN A 224 -14.70 -0.02 -15.03
CA GLN A 224 -14.64 0.47 -16.39
C GLN A 224 -14.45 1.98 -16.40
N SER A 225 -13.29 2.43 -16.87
CA SER A 225 -12.98 3.85 -17.02
C SER A 225 -13.75 4.51 -18.17
N ASN A 226 -14.11 3.73 -19.20
CA ASN A 226 -14.81 4.24 -20.38
C ASN A 226 -16.31 3.93 -20.35
N ALA A 227 -17.12 4.94 -20.03
CA ALA A 227 -18.57 4.81 -19.94
C ALA A 227 -19.24 4.29 -21.23
N SER A 228 -18.69 4.58 -22.41
CA SER A 228 -19.24 4.08 -23.70
C SER A 228 -19.20 2.56 -23.85
N GLN A 229 -18.40 1.87 -23.03
CA GLN A 229 -18.30 0.41 -23.00
C GLN A 229 -19.26 -0.23 -21.98
N LEU A 230 -19.96 0.54 -21.15
CA LEU A 230 -20.92 0.04 -20.16
C LEU A 230 -22.32 -0.22 -20.75
N GLU A 231 -22.67 0.46 -21.84
CA GLU A 231 -24.00 0.41 -22.46
C GLU A 231 -24.15 -0.71 -23.53
N ARG A 232 -23.14 -1.57 -23.70
CA ARG A 232 -23.06 -2.57 -24.79
C ARG A 232 -22.91 -4.00 -24.28
#